data_AF-A0A7J6UHS5-F1
#
_entry.id   AF-A0A7J6UHS5-F1
#
_cell.length_a   1.000
_cell.length_b   1.000
_cell.length_c   1.000
_cell.angle_alpha   90.00
_cell.angle_beta   90.00
_cell.angle_gamma   90.00
#
_symmetry.space_group_name_H-M   'P 1'
#
loop_
_entity.id
_entity.type
_entity.pdbx_description
1 polymer ?
#
loop_
_entity_poly.entity_id
_entity_poly.type
_entity_poly.pdbx_seq_one_letter_code
_entity_poly.pdbx_strand_id
1 'polypeptide(L)'
;MSTVAEYAVSESSESADGMPSMKRRKVLEELCAGVRTTFDIANLCCSVPAERRVIDLVSKGGLGASPVWQANGSQRKRRKNASWRRANKTDTQAKQNMLAITRSLLPPDVRRQLELDPTINGTFTPTPKMSSYLLAFAVGDFVQLSGKDTPGRDPRVSVWCRRSQASKGSFALEIASKCLVYYESELFHTKYPLPKCDLLAVTDHHFGAMENWGLITFREQDLLITEDSGSAEAIYRITVTVCHELAHMWFGNIVTIKWWNDIWLNEGFATWTSYAAASYIFPDSSFWAAFQTSMVDRAMQLDCLESSHPIQVTCLDGREAFDNFDAISYNKSAAVIHMLTTHIGMARFKERIHTYLDRHKYSSARTSDLWSCLGDEAVLVMMKTWTTQKGYPYLLADVVDEDTVSIRQVAVGNSNTERQWIVPLRYRIISNNSNKHTIHSTTLLPNSEFKLALSSGDVLHLNPDTT
;
A
#
# COMPACT_ATOMS: atom_id res chain seq x y z
N MET A 1 -2.74 35.42 -5.58
CA MET A 1 -3.10 35.13 -6.98
C MET A 1 -1.82 34.81 -7.73
N SER A 2 -1.53 33.53 -7.98
CA SER A 2 -0.33 33.09 -8.70
C SER A 2 -0.76 32.59 -10.08
N THR A 3 -0.54 33.46 -11.06
CA THR A 3 -0.78 33.26 -12.49
C THR A 3 0.31 32.36 -13.07
N VAL A 4 -0.09 31.38 -13.88
CA VAL A 4 0.80 30.55 -14.70
C VAL A 4 1.29 31.41 -15.86
N ALA A 5 2.60 31.60 -15.98
CA ALA A 5 3.21 32.13 -17.21
C ALA A 5 3.50 30.95 -18.14
N GLU A 6 2.65 30.76 -19.14
CA GLU A 6 3.02 30.05 -20.36
C GLU A 6 4.01 30.90 -21.15
N TYR A 7 5.15 30.33 -21.52
CA TYR A 7 5.95 30.83 -22.63
C TYR A 7 6.17 29.69 -23.61
N ALA A 8 5.61 29.86 -24.81
CA ALA A 8 5.94 29.14 -26.01
C ALA A 8 6.38 30.15 -27.08
N VAL A 9 7.21 29.66 -28.03
CA VAL A 9 7.68 30.27 -29.29
C VAL A 9 8.98 31.10 -29.10
N SER A 10 10.07 30.96 -29.88
CA SER A 10 10.30 30.49 -31.26
C SER A 10 11.72 29.94 -31.44
N GLU A 11 11.93 29.13 -32.48
CA GLU A 11 13.24 28.83 -33.05
C GLU A 11 13.95 30.12 -33.49
N SER A 12 15.15 30.36 -32.99
CA SER A 12 16.21 31.01 -33.75
C SER A 12 17.54 30.37 -33.39
N SER A 13 18.31 30.11 -34.45
CA SER A 13 19.59 29.42 -34.51
C SER A 13 20.67 30.07 -33.64
N GLU A 14 21.36 29.27 -32.81
CA GLU A 14 22.83 29.07 -32.81
C GLU A 14 23.33 28.45 -31.48
N SER A 15 24.02 27.31 -31.64
CA SER A 15 25.06 26.70 -30.79
C SER A 15 24.91 26.66 -29.25
N ALA A 16 24.69 25.45 -28.71
CA ALA A 16 25.49 24.86 -27.61
C ALA A 16 25.09 23.38 -27.39
N ASP A 17 26.09 22.50 -27.37
CA ASP A 17 26.05 21.05 -27.10
C ASP A 17 25.12 20.68 -25.91
N GLY A 18 24.31 19.62 -25.92
CA GLY A 18 24.51 18.29 -26.48
C GLY A 18 24.71 17.26 -25.37
N MET A 19 23.65 16.76 -24.71
CA MET A 19 23.73 15.53 -23.90
C MET A 19 22.52 14.60 -24.15
N PRO A 20 22.69 13.41 -24.76
CA PRO A 20 21.57 12.61 -25.25
C PRO A 20 21.08 11.56 -24.25
N SER A 21 19.83 11.12 -24.45
CA SER A 21 19.12 9.99 -23.81
C SER A 21 19.89 8.68 -23.61
N MET A 22 21.07 8.53 -24.21
CA MET A 22 21.98 7.40 -24.10
C MET A 22 22.62 7.27 -22.69
N LYS A 23 22.88 8.38 -21.98
CA LYS A 23 23.51 8.34 -20.63
C LYS A 23 22.60 7.74 -19.56
N ARG A 24 21.29 8.02 -19.58
CA ARG A 24 20.32 7.44 -18.62
C ARG A 24 20.22 5.93 -18.72
N ARG A 25 20.29 5.40 -19.95
CA ARG A 25 20.23 3.96 -20.21
C ARG A 25 21.48 3.24 -19.72
N LYS A 26 22.66 3.84 -19.94
CA LYS A 26 23.94 3.29 -19.47
C LYS A 26 24.02 3.24 -17.94
N VAL A 27 23.53 4.27 -17.25
CA VAL A 27 23.43 4.30 -15.78
C VAL A 27 22.52 3.18 -15.27
N LEU A 28 21.35 2.96 -15.88
CA LEU A 28 20.45 1.86 -15.50
C LEU A 28 21.02 0.47 -15.80
N GLU A 29 21.73 0.30 -16.91
CA GLU A 29 22.41 -0.96 -17.27
C GLU A 29 23.60 -1.25 -16.33
N GLU A 30 24.38 -0.24 -15.92
CA GLU A 30 25.46 -0.37 -14.94
C GLU A 30 24.94 -0.64 -13.51
N LEU A 31 23.80 -0.06 -13.13
CA LEU A 31 23.09 -0.32 -11.87
C LEU A 31 22.60 -1.78 -11.77
N CYS A 32 22.15 -2.37 -12.88
CA CYS A 32 21.75 -3.78 -12.93
C CYS A 32 22.94 -4.75 -13.04
N ALA A 33 24.11 -4.29 -13.52
CA ALA A 33 25.28 -5.13 -13.78
C ALA A 33 26.27 -5.23 -12.60
N GLY A 34 25.98 -4.64 -11.44
CA GLY A 34 26.80 -4.79 -10.23
C GLY A 34 28.13 -4.03 -10.24
N VAL A 35 28.34 -3.09 -11.17
CA VAL A 35 29.52 -2.20 -11.21
C VAL A 35 29.36 -1.12 -10.13
N ARG A 36 30.45 -0.74 -9.44
CA ARG A 36 30.44 0.43 -8.51
C ARG A 36 29.89 1.64 -9.25
N THR A 37 28.73 2.15 -8.84
CA THR A 37 28.09 3.28 -9.52
C THR A 37 28.56 4.58 -8.87
N THR A 38 29.34 5.36 -9.61
CA THR A 38 29.77 6.71 -9.24
C THR A 38 28.68 7.70 -9.65
N PHE A 39 28.20 8.55 -8.73
CA PHE A 39 27.21 9.57 -9.03
C PHE A 39 27.86 10.95 -9.02
N ASP A 40 27.88 11.63 -10.17
CA ASP A 40 28.29 13.03 -10.26
C ASP A 40 27.12 13.94 -9.85
N ILE A 41 27.04 14.25 -8.56
CA ILE A 41 25.98 15.09 -7.98
C ILE A 41 26.07 16.54 -8.47
N ALA A 42 27.26 17.00 -8.86
CA ALA A 42 27.49 18.36 -9.33
C ALA A 42 26.68 18.66 -10.60
N ASN A 43 26.77 17.77 -11.58
CA ASN A 43 26.05 17.92 -12.85
C ASN A 43 24.54 17.66 -12.73
N LEU A 44 24.11 16.93 -11.71
CA LEU A 44 22.68 16.68 -11.41
C LEU A 44 22.00 17.88 -10.72
N CYS A 45 22.74 18.69 -9.96
CA CYS A 45 22.22 19.80 -9.18
C CYS A 45 22.23 21.17 -9.88
N CYS A 46 22.95 21.33 -11.00
CA CYS A 46 23.13 22.63 -11.65
C CYS A 46 21.93 23.12 -12.48
N SER A 47 20.95 22.28 -12.80
CA SER A 47 19.84 22.64 -13.71
C SER A 47 18.48 22.91 -13.02
N VAL A 48 18.42 22.91 -11.68
CA VAL A 48 17.16 23.06 -10.93
C VAL A 48 17.34 24.09 -9.78
N PRO A 49 16.44 25.07 -9.58
CA PRO A 49 16.50 26.01 -8.46
C PRO A 49 16.57 25.28 -7.11
N ALA A 50 17.34 25.77 -6.14
CA ALA A 50 17.63 25.09 -4.86
C ALA A 50 16.36 24.65 -4.10
N GLU A 51 15.28 25.42 -4.21
CA GLU A 51 13.97 25.17 -3.59
C GLU A 51 13.16 24.04 -4.26
N ARG A 52 13.58 23.59 -5.45
CA ARG A 52 12.94 22.56 -6.27
C ARG A 52 13.82 21.33 -6.49
N ARG A 53 15.00 21.25 -5.84
CA ARG A 53 15.92 20.12 -5.95
C ARG A 53 15.44 18.94 -5.11
N VAL A 54 14.40 18.26 -5.59
CA VAL A 54 14.15 16.85 -5.27
C VAL A 54 14.41 16.11 -6.57
N ILE A 55 15.57 15.45 -6.67
CA ILE A 55 15.82 14.55 -7.80
C ILE A 55 15.16 13.23 -7.42
N ASP A 56 13.89 13.13 -7.79
CA ASP A 56 13.13 11.88 -7.74
C ASP A 56 13.70 10.92 -8.79
N LEU A 57 14.57 10.03 -8.34
CA LEU A 57 14.67 8.69 -8.91
C LEU A 57 13.94 7.72 -7.98
N VAL A 58 12.68 8.06 -7.65
CA VAL A 58 11.63 7.06 -7.46
C VAL A 58 11.72 6.15 -8.68
N SER A 59 11.59 4.84 -8.50
CA SER A 59 11.56 3.93 -9.63
C SER A 59 10.36 4.28 -10.53
N LYS A 60 10.55 5.20 -11.49
CA LYS A 60 9.68 5.38 -12.67
C LYS A 60 9.63 4.10 -13.53
N GLY A 61 10.30 3.03 -13.08
CA GLY A 61 10.31 1.71 -13.68
C GLY A 61 9.37 0.69 -13.02
N GLY A 62 8.64 1.02 -11.95
CA GLY A 62 7.69 0.09 -11.33
C GLY A 62 6.35 -0.01 -12.07
N LEU A 63 5.73 1.13 -12.34
CA LEU A 63 4.43 1.24 -12.99
C LEU A 63 4.45 2.45 -13.93
N GLY A 64 4.02 2.26 -15.17
CA GLY A 64 4.31 3.16 -16.27
C GLY A 64 3.65 4.54 -16.17
N ALA A 65 4.30 5.49 -15.50
CA ALA A 65 4.05 6.91 -15.70
C ALA A 65 5.01 7.45 -16.77
N SER A 66 4.63 7.32 -18.05
CA SER A 66 5.15 8.23 -19.07
C SER A 66 4.38 9.55 -18.95
N PRO A 67 5.03 10.72 -18.95
CA PRO A 67 4.31 11.96 -19.21
C PRO A 67 3.63 11.83 -20.56
N VAL A 68 2.34 12.17 -20.61
CA VAL A 68 1.60 12.35 -21.86
C VAL A 68 2.30 13.47 -22.63
N TRP A 69 3.15 13.10 -23.58
CA TRP A 69 3.46 13.93 -24.74
C TRP A 69 2.54 13.46 -25.86
N GLN A 70 1.41 14.14 -26.04
CA GLN A 70 0.75 14.16 -27.33
C GLN A 70 1.61 15.03 -28.26
N ALA A 71 2.42 14.38 -29.10
CA ALA A 71 2.96 14.99 -30.30
C ALA A 71 2.26 14.34 -31.50
N ASN A 72 1.55 15.16 -32.26
CA ASN A 72 0.99 14.80 -33.56
C ASN A 72 2.07 14.20 -34.48
N GLY A 73 1.66 13.20 -35.28
CA GLY A 73 2.32 12.92 -36.55
C GLY A 73 3.53 11.97 -36.51
N SER A 74 3.31 10.77 -37.06
CA SER A 74 4.30 9.92 -37.73
C SER A 74 5.64 9.65 -37.03
N GLN A 75 5.74 8.52 -36.32
CA GLN A 75 6.81 7.53 -36.54
C GLN A 75 6.58 6.25 -35.72
N ARG A 76 5.92 5.26 -36.34
CA ARG A 76 6.05 3.84 -35.97
C ARG A 76 7.48 3.40 -36.30
N LYS A 77 8.32 3.06 -35.31
CA LYS A 77 9.38 2.04 -35.47
C LYS A 77 9.99 1.57 -34.13
N ARG A 78 9.72 0.29 -33.84
CA ARG A 78 10.51 -0.70 -33.09
C ARG A 78 11.57 -0.16 -32.11
N ARG A 79 11.34 -0.34 -30.79
CA ARG A 79 12.39 -0.62 -29.80
C ARG A 79 11.95 -1.71 -28.82
N LYS A 80 12.48 -2.93 -29.03
CA LYS A 80 12.50 -4.06 -28.09
C LYS A 80 13.73 -3.91 -27.20
N ASN A 81 13.57 -3.79 -25.89
CA ASN A 81 14.53 -4.06 -24.79
C ASN A 81 13.70 -3.92 -23.49
N ALA A 82 13.11 -4.95 -22.86
CA ALA A 82 13.61 -6.23 -22.33
C ALA A 82 14.42 -6.11 -21.02
N SER A 83 13.79 -5.56 -19.96
CA SER A 83 14.12 -5.91 -18.56
C SER A 83 13.03 -5.58 -17.52
N TRP A 84 12.03 -4.75 -17.85
CA TRP A 84 11.06 -4.21 -16.90
C TRP A 84 9.62 -4.66 -17.16
N ARG A 85 9.29 -5.91 -16.83
CA ARG A 85 7.91 -6.40 -16.96
C ARG A 85 7.38 -7.18 -15.75
N ARG A 86 8.20 -7.70 -14.83
CA ARG A 86 7.74 -8.63 -13.78
C ARG A 86 7.92 -8.11 -12.36
N ALA A 87 6.86 -8.19 -11.55
CA ALA A 87 6.92 -7.93 -10.11
C ALA A 87 7.98 -8.80 -9.40
N ASN A 88 8.19 -10.03 -9.88
CA ASN A 88 9.08 -11.03 -9.28
C ASN A 88 10.51 -11.10 -9.84
N LYS A 89 10.98 -10.13 -10.65
CA LYS A 89 12.35 -10.16 -11.19
C LYS A 89 13.34 -9.85 -10.07
N THR A 90 13.59 -10.87 -9.25
CA THR A 90 14.56 -10.89 -8.16
C THR A 90 15.94 -11.26 -8.72
N ASP A 91 16.42 -10.51 -9.72
CA ASP A 91 17.80 -10.65 -10.20
C ASP A 91 18.73 -10.06 -9.14
N THR A 92 19.62 -10.92 -8.60
CA THR A 92 20.88 -10.63 -7.87
C THR A 92 20.95 -9.35 -7.04
N GLN A 93 21.10 -9.49 -5.71
CA GLN A 93 21.55 -8.45 -4.76
C GLN A 93 21.64 -7.05 -5.38
N ALA A 94 20.53 -6.32 -5.38
CA ALA A 94 20.57 -4.91 -5.72
C ALA A 94 21.49 -4.23 -4.69
N LYS A 95 22.62 -3.68 -5.14
CA LYS A 95 23.42 -2.81 -4.28
C LYS A 95 22.52 -1.61 -3.95
N GLN A 96 22.24 -1.39 -2.66
CA GLN A 96 21.29 -0.36 -2.23
C GLN A 96 21.68 1.00 -2.82
N ASN A 97 20.72 1.65 -3.42
CA ASN A 97 20.69 3.09 -3.49
C ASN A 97 19.59 3.51 -2.51
N MET A 98 19.86 3.57 -1.20
CA MET A 98 18.82 3.84 -0.19
C MET A 98 19.28 4.81 0.90
N LEU A 99 19.32 6.09 0.55
CA LEU A 99 19.50 7.18 1.51
C LEU A 99 18.90 8.46 0.95
N ALA A 100 18.35 9.29 1.83
CA ALA A 100 18.21 10.72 1.62
C ALA A 100 19.56 11.40 1.90
N ILE A 101 20.36 11.66 0.87
CA ILE A 101 21.64 12.36 1.01
C ILE A 101 21.33 13.83 1.27
N THR A 102 21.58 14.28 2.51
CA THR A 102 21.56 15.69 2.89
C THR A 102 22.96 16.20 3.15
N ARG A 103 23.29 17.38 2.58
CA ARG A 103 24.59 18.05 2.81
C ARG A 103 24.86 18.26 4.30
N SER A 104 23.80 18.38 5.11
CA SER A 104 23.88 18.68 6.54
C SER A 104 24.22 17.49 7.44
N LEU A 105 24.25 16.25 6.93
CA LEU A 105 24.66 15.05 7.66
C LEU A 105 25.99 14.45 7.17
N LEU A 106 26.62 15.09 6.20
CA LEU A 106 27.97 14.72 5.79
C LEU A 106 28.95 15.10 6.90
N PRO A 107 29.91 14.21 7.22
CA PRO A 107 31.03 14.55 8.09
C PRO A 107 31.73 15.86 7.66
N PRO A 108 32.26 16.68 8.59
CA PRO A 108 32.87 17.99 8.26
C PRO A 108 33.98 17.91 7.20
N ASP A 109 34.73 16.82 7.18
CA ASP A 109 35.76 16.46 6.21
C ASP A 109 35.18 16.22 4.80
N VAL A 110 34.02 15.57 4.70
CA VAL A 110 33.30 15.38 3.42
C VAL A 110 32.68 16.69 2.93
N ARG A 111 32.21 17.57 3.83
CA ARG A 111 31.74 18.92 3.44
C ARG A 111 32.86 19.78 2.87
N ARG A 112 34.05 19.70 3.46
CA ARG A 112 35.24 20.42 2.97
C ARG A 112 35.75 19.84 1.64
N GLN A 113 35.64 18.53 1.45
CA GLN A 113 35.90 17.91 0.14
C GLN A 113 34.88 18.36 -0.91
N LEU A 114 33.62 18.59 -0.56
CA LEU A 114 32.59 19.10 -1.47
C LEU A 114 32.81 20.52 -1.97
N GLU A 115 33.57 21.32 -1.23
CA GLU A 115 34.02 22.66 -1.66
C GLU A 115 35.14 22.58 -2.72
N LEU A 116 35.84 21.43 -2.79
CA LEU A 116 36.98 21.19 -3.68
C LEU A 116 36.62 20.29 -4.88
N ASP A 117 35.69 19.35 -4.70
CA ASP A 117 35.12 18.46 -5.71
C ASP A 117 33.60 18.32 -5.45
N PRO A 118 32.73 18.82 -6.33
CA PRO A 118 31.28 18.82 -6.10
C PRO A 118 30.63 17.41 -6.22
N THR A 119 31.43 16.35 -6.42
CA THR A 119 30.96 14.97 -6.43
C THR A 119 30.96 14.35 -5.02
N ILE A 120 29.84 13.73 -4.62
CA ILE A 120 29.76 12.92 -3.39
C ILE A 120 29.71 11.46 -3.80
N ASN A 121 30.68 10.69 -3.32
CA ASN A 121 30.67 9.23 -3.46
C ASN A 121 30.13 8.61 -2.17
N GLY A 122 28.91 8.06 -2.23
CA GLY A 122 28.31 7.29 -1.14
C GLY A 122 28.39 5.79 -1.41
N THR A 123 28.68 4.98 -0.39
CA THR A 123 28.54 3.51 -0.44
C THR A 123 27.52 3.08 0.60
N PHE A 124 26.60 2.19 0.21
CA PHE A 124 25.55 1.66 1.08
C PHE A 124 25.71 0.16 1.30
N THR A 125 25.15 -0.32 2.41
CA THR A 125 25.08 -1.74 2.72
C THR A 125 24.22 -2.47 1.68
N PRO A 126 24.57 -3.69 1.24
CA PRO A 126 23.73 -4.47 0.32
C PRO A 126 22.30 -4.71 0.87
N THR A 127 21.27 -4.71 0.02
CA THR A 127 19.91 -5.06 0.44
C THR A 127 19.82 -6.57 0.76
N PRO A 128 18.85 -6.98 1.58
CA PRO A 128 18.23 -8.29 1.42
C PRO A 128 17.70 -8.48 -0.01
N LYS A 129 17.40 -9.72 -0.40
CA LYS A 129 16.76 -9.97 -1.68
C LYS A 129 15.40 -9.25 -1.72
N MET A 130 15.21 -8.39 -2.72
CA MET A 130 14.01 -7.59 -2.90
C MET A 130 13.69 -7.37 -4.38
N SER A 131 12.48 -6.93 -4.66
CA SER A 131 12.02 -6.63 -6.01
C SER A 131 12.49 -5.25 -6.48
N SER A 132 12.76 -5.09 -7.77
CA SER A 132 13.39 -3.87 -8.31
C SER A 132 12.56 -2.59 -8.14
N TYR A 133 11.24 -2.71 -8.02
CA TYR A 133 10.34 -1.55 -7.85
C TYR A 133 10.52 -0.87 -6.48
N LEU A 134 11.10 -1.57 -5.50
CA LEU A 134 11.32 -1.08 -4.14
C LEU A 134 12.59 -0.24 -3.99
N LEU A 135 13.46 -0.21 -4.99
CA LEU A 135 14.69 0.59 -4.96
C LEU A 135 14.36 2.09 -4.94
N ALA A 136 14.88 2.84 -3.96
CA ALA A 136 14.71 4.29 -3.89
C ALA A 136 15.84 4.99 -3.14
N PHE A 137 16.33 6.09 -3.71
CA PHE A 137 17.27 7.02 -3.09
C PHE A 137 16.75 8.44 -3.25
N ALA A 138 17.16 9.32 -2.34
CA ALA A 138 16.85 10.74 -2.40
C ALA A 138 18.12 11.57 -2.22
N VAL A 139 18.16 12.74 -2.85
CA VAL A 139 19.23 13.72 -2.66
C VAL A 139 18.57 15.07 -2.49
N GLY A 140 18.82 15.73 -1.36
CA GLY A 140 18.19 17.00 -1.01
C GLY A 140 18.58 17.49 0.37
N ASP A 141 18.32 18.77 0.67
CA ASP A 141 18.60 19.35 1.99
C ASP A 141 17.49 18.99 2.99
N PHE A 142 17.49 17.72 3.40
CA PHE A 142 16.59 17.20 4.41
C PHE A 142 17.21 17.31 5.80
N VAL A 143 16.35 17.46 6.81
CA VAL A 143 16.71 17.30 8.22
C VAL A 143 16.08 16.02 8.74
N GLN A 144 16.80 15.36 9.64
CA GLN A 144 16.36 14.12 10.27
C GLN A 144 15.72 14.41 11.62
N LEU A 145 14.51 13.92 11.80
CA LEU A 145 13.89 13.73 13.09
C LEU A 145 14.05 12.26 13.47
N SER A 146 14.96 11.99 14.39
CA SER A 146 15.07 10.69 15.04
C SER A 146 14.39 10.75 16.40
N GLY A 147 13.69 9.68 16.78
CA GLY A 147 13.00 9.63 18.06
C GLY A 147 14.00 9.77 19.19
N LYS A 148 14.00 10.92 19.87
CA LYS A 148 14.65 11.05 21.18
C LYS A 148 13.97 10.14 22.23
N ASP A 149 12.77 9.65 21.94
CA ASP A 149 11.91 8.85 22.82
C ASP A 149 11.96 7.32 22.56
N THR A 150 12.81 6.85 21.64
CA THR A 150 13.22 5.42 21.57
C THR A 150 14.74 5.23 21.46
N PRO A 151 15.56 5.79 22.39
CA PRO A 151 16.98 5.46 22.44
C PRO A 151 17.16 3.94 22.59
N GLY A 152 17.79 3.29 21.61
CA GLY A 152 18.07 1.85 21.64
C GLY A 152 17.09 0.94 20.90
N ARG A 153 16.09 1.46 20.17
CA ARG A 153 15.30 0.62 19.25
C ARG A 153 16.14 0.21 18.04
N ASP A 154 16.11 -1.09 17.75
CA ASP A 154 16.56 -1.67 16.48
C ASP A 154 15.34 -2.34 15.81
N PRO A 155 14.84 -1.82 14.67
CA PRO A 155 15.41 -0.77 13.82
C PRO A 155 15.29 0.66 14.36
N ARG A 156 16.23 1.53 13.97
CA ARG A 156 16.07 2.99 14.14
C ARG A 156 14.97 3.51 13.21
N VAL A 157 13.99 4.23 13.76
CA VAL A 157 12.96 4.93 12.97
C VAL A 157 13.33 6.41 12.82
N SER A 158 13.13 6.99 11.63
CA SER A 158 13.41 8.41 11.40
C SER A 158 12.45 9.02 10.40
N VAL A 159 12.04 10.26 10.66
CA VAL A 159 11.30 11.10 9.70
C VAL A 159 12.27 12.11 9.08
N TRP A 160 12.21 12.26 7.77
CA TRP A 160 13.03 13.16 6.99
C TRP A 160 12.14 14.16 6.28
N CYS A 161 12.47 15.45 6.38
CA CYS A 161 11.70 16.50 5.73
C CYS A 161 12.57 17.71 5.44
N ARG A 162 12.04 18.70 4.72
CA ARG A 162 12.71 19.99 4.55
C ARG A 162 12.85 20.68 5.90
N ARG A 163 13.95 21.42 6.09
CA ARG A 163 14.23 22.14 7.35
C ARG A 163 13.06 22.99 7.86
N SER A 164 12.32 23.65 6.97
CA SER A 164 11.16 24.49 7.32
C SER A 164 9.96 23.69 7.87
N GLN A 165 9.93 22.37 7.68
CA GLN A 165 8.86 21.50 8.14
C GLN A 165 9.30 20.63 9.34
N ALA A 166 10.49 20.86 9.89
CA ALA A 166 11.08 20.01 10.93
C ALA A 166 10.14 19.80 12.13
N SER A 167 9.47 20.86 12.58
CA SER A 167 8.55 20.80 13.73
C SER A 167 7.30 19.95 13.53
N LYS A 168 7.05 19.44 12.32
CA LYS A 168 5.80 18.75 11.94
C LYS A 168 5.92 17.22 11.84
N GLY A 169 7.12 16.67 12.07
CA GLY A 169 7.40 15.25 11.87
C GLY A 169 7.21 14.36 13.10
N SER A 170 7.04 14.95 14.28
CA SER A 170 7.01 14.21 15.57
C SER A 170 5.86 13.21 15.65
N PHE A 171 4.66 13.60 15.18
CA PHE A 171 3.49 12.73 15.20
C PHE A 171 3.71 11.45 14.37
N ALA A 172 4.13 11.58 13.11
CA ALA A 172 4.38 10.41 12.26
C ALA A 172 5.50 9.51 12.79
N LEU A 173 6.52 10.10 13.43
CA LEU A 173 7.59 9.34 14.07
C LEU A 173 7.09 8.48 15.24
N GLU A 174 6.16 9.00 16.04
CA GLU A 174 5.50 8.26 17.11
C GLU A 174 4.63 7.12 16.56
N ILE A 175 3.78 7.42 15.56
CA ILE A 175 2.94 6.42 14.89
C ILE A 175 3.80 5.31 14.31
N ALA A 176 4.82 5.66 13.53
CA ALA A 176 5.69 4.68 12.87
C ALA A 176 6.38 3.76 13.87
N SER A 177 6.81 4.33 15.00
CA SER A 177 7.41 3.56 16.10
C SER A 177 6.39 2.58 16.70
N LYS A 178 5.21 3.04 17.13
CA LYS A 178 4.21 2.14 17.73
C LYS A 178 3.71 1.08 16.74
N CYS A 179 3.53 1.47 15.48
CA CYS A 179 3.10 0.61 14.38
C CYS A 179 4.07 -0.55 14.13
N LEU A 180 5.38 -0.27 14.05
CA LEU A 180 6.37 -1.33 13.89
C LEU A 180 6.36 -2.32 15.07
N VAL A 181 6.18 -1.85 16.32
CA VAL A 181 6.06 -2.77 17.48
C VAL A 181 4.86 -3.69 17.28
N TYR A 182 3.70 -3.11 16.97
CA TYR A 182 2.47 -3.87 16.74
C TYR A 182 2.63 -4.95 15.65
N TYR A 183 3.24 -4.60 14.51
CA TYR A 183 3.47 -5.57 13.43
C TYR A 183 4.44 -6.68 13.85
N GLU A 184 5.52 -6.35 14.56
CA GLU A 184 6.52 -7.32 15.01
C GLU A 184 6.01 -8.24 16.14
N SER A 185 5.29 -7.70 17.12
CA SER A 185 4.94 -8.43 18.35
C SER A 185 3.50 -8.94 18.38
N GLU A 186 2.55 -8.22 17.78
CA GLU A 186 1.13 -8.50 17.96
C GLU A 186 0.48 -9.13 16.74
N LEU A 187 0.92 -8.82 15.52
CA LEU A 187 0.21 -9.22 14.30
C LEU A 187 0.97 -10.24 13.45
N PHE A 188 2.17 -9.90 12.98
CA PHE A 188 2.91 -10.73 12.03
C PHE A 188 3.93 -11.67 12.68
N HIS A 189 4.31 -11.40 13.92
CA HIS A 189 5.32 -12.17 14.67
C HIS A 189 6.64 -12.37 13.90
N THR A 190 6.97 -11.43 13.01
CA THR A 190 8.15 -11.47 12.14
C THR A 190 8.89 -10.15 12.31
N LYS A 191 10.17 -10.18 12.66
CA LYS A 191 10.97 -8.95 12.83
C LYS A 191 11.17 -8.19 11.53
N TYR A 192 11.20 -6.86 11.63
CA TYR A 192 11.67 -6.00 10.55
C TYR A 192 13.17 -6.24 10.32
N PRO A 193 13.63 -6.50 9.08
CA PRO A 193 14.97 -7.04 8.85
C PRO A 193 16.06 -6.00 8.60
N LEU A 194 15.73 -4.72 8.41
CA LEU A 194 16.73 -3.67 8.17
C LEU A 194 17.07 -2.96 9.48
N PRO A 195 18.28 -2.40 9.65
CA PRO A 195 18.67 -1.69 10.88
C PRO A 195 18.01 -0.30 11.03
N LYS A 196 17.30 0.16 9.99
CA LYS A 196 16.65 1.47 9.95
C LYS A 196 15.39 1.45 9.10
N CYS A 197 14.42 2.29 9.47
CA CYS A 197 13.21 2.58 8.73
C CYS A 197 13.06 4.10 8.61
N ASP A 198 13.34 4.65 7.43
CA ASP A 198 13.22 6.08 7.16
C ASP A 198 11.89 6.38 6.47
N LEU A 199 11.21 7.45 6.90
CA LEU A 199 10.01 8.02 6.29
C LEU A 199 10.37 9.41 5.78
N LEU A 200 10.28 9.64 4.47
CA LEU A 200 10.69 10.87 3.80
C LEU A 200 9.49 11.64 3.26
N ALA A 201 9.29 12.86 3.76
CA ALA A 201 8.33 13.80 3.19
C ALA A 201 8.92 14.48 1.95
N VAL A 202 8.22 14.37 0.82
CA VAL A 202 8.57 15.04 -0.45
C VAL A 202 7.45 15.97 -0.91
N THR A 203 7.83 17.01 -1.65
CA THR A 203 6.93 18.10 -2.08
C THR A 203 6.04 17.74 -3.26
N ASP A 204 6.49 16.82 -4.12
CA ASP A 204 5.75 16.34 -5.28
C ASP A 204 5.84 14.81 -5.27
N HIS A 205 4.69 14.14 -5.20
CA HIS A 205 4.61 12.68 -5.20
C HIS A 205 3.31 12.28 -5.90
N HIS A 206 3.41 11.42 -6.92
CA HIS A 206 2.26 11.03 -7.73
C HIS A 206 1.20 10.29 -6.90
N PHE A 207 1.62 9.41 -6.00
CA PHE A 207 0.77 8.71 -5.04
C PHE A 207 0.76 9.41 -3.68
N GLY A 208 -0.06 8.96 -2.71
CA GLY A 208 0.01 9.46 -1.33
C GLY A 208 1.36 9.13 -0.68
N ALA A 209 1.81 7.89 -0.85
CA ALA A 209 3.10 7.40 -0.38
C ALA A 209 3.59 6.22 -1.24
N MET A 210 4.78 5.67 -0.94
CA MET A 210 5.37 4.51 -1.60
C MET A 210 6.27 3.73 -0.63
N GLU A 211 6.14 2.41 -0.62
CA GLU A 211 6.66 1.50 0.41
C GLU A 211 8.14 1.13 0.25
N ASN A 212 8.95 1.99 -0.38
CA ASN A 212 10.32 1.63 -0.72
C ASN A 212 11.11 1.14 0.52
N TRP A 213 11.70 -0.05 0.42
CA TRP A 213 12.09 -0.82 1.59
C TRP A 213 13.20 -0.15 2.41
N GLY A 214 12.83 0.47 3.53
CA GLY A 214 13.73 1.21 4.41
C GLY A 214 13.89 2.69 4.09
N LEU A 215 13.28 3.21 3.01
CA LEU A 215 13.16 4.64 2.72
C LEU A 215 11.79 4.92 2.12
N ILE A 216 10.75 4.89 2.95
CA ILE A 216 9.36 5.10 2.55
C ILE A 216 9.18 6.57 2.19
N THR A 217 8.55 6.89 1.05
CA THR A 217 8.31 8.27 0.62
C THR A 217 6.85 8.65 0.76
N PHE A 218 6.58 9.88 1.16
CA PHE A 218 5.23 10.42 1.41
C PHE A 218 5.08 11.81 0.82
N ARG A 219 3.87 12.18 0.39
CA ARG A 219 3.52 13.61 0.27
C ARG A 219 3.61 14.26 1.65
N GLU A 220 4.03 15.53 1.70
CA GLU A 220 4.12 16.26 2.98
C GLU A 220 2.83 16.20 3.80
N GLN A 221 1.65 16.30 3.17
CA GLN A 221 0.34 16.27 3.85
C GLN A 221 -0.05 14.90 4.44
N ASP A 222 0.63 13.83 4.02
CA ASP A 222 0.37 12.44 4.42
C ASP A 222 1.39 11.95 5.46
N LEU A 223 2.37 12.80 5.83
CA LEU A 223 3.38 12.51 6.85
C LEU A 223 3.53 13.61 7.91
N LEU A 224 3.27 14.87 7.57
CA LEU A 224 3.60 16.03 8.40
C LEU A 224 2.32 16.73 8.90
N ILE A 225 2.28 17.04 10.18
CA ILE A 225 1.17 17.76 10.82
C ILE A 225 1.67 18.70 11.91
N THR A 226 0.99 19.82 12.07
CA THR A 226 1.22 20.79 13.13
C THR A 226 0.32 20.48 14.32
N GLU A 227 0.91 20.36 15.52
CA GLU A 227 0.19 19.97 16.75
C GLU A 227 -0.94 20.93 17.14
N ASP A 228 -0.84 22.21 16.75
CA ASP A 228 -1.78 23.28 17.10
C ASP A 228 -2.95 23.47 16.11
N SER A 229 -2.91 22.79 14.96
CA SER A 229 -3.82 23.04 13.84
C SER A 229 -4.22 21.79 13.06
N GLY A 230 -3.83 20.61 13.54
CA GLY A 230 -4.21 19.34 12.95
C GLY A 230 -5.71 19.06 13.07
N SER A 231 -6.39 18.87 11.95
CA SER A 231 -7.77 18.36 11.95
C SER A 231 -7.80 16.88 12.32
N ALA A 232 -8.91 16.39 12.89
CA ALA A 232 -9.13 14.96 13.12
C ALA A 232 -8.94 14.14 11.82
N GLU A 233 -9.32 14.71 10.68
CA GLU A 233 -9.09 14.13 9.35
C GLU A 233 -7.60 13.98 9.02
N ALA A 234 -6.76 14.98 9.35
CA ALA A 234 -5.32 14.89 9.12
C ALA A 234 -4.66 13.85 10.03
N ILE A 235 -5.05 13.79 11.31
CA ILE A 235 -4.60 12.74 12.25
C ILE A 235 -4.96 11.35 11.70
N TYR A 236 -6.21 11.18 11.27
CA TYR A 236 -6.68 9.94 10.67
C TYR A 236 -5.88 9.56 9.43
N ARG A 237 -5.77 10.47 8.46
CA ARG A 237 -5.08 10.23 7.18
C ARG A 237 -3.61 9.88 7.38
N ILE A 238 -2.87 10.62 8.21
CA ILE A 238 -1.47 10.35 8.49
C ILE A 238 -1.31 9.02 9.21
N THR A 239 -2.16 8.74 10.20
CA THR A 239 -2.09 7.46 10.94
C THR A 239 -2.28 6.27 10.00
N VAL A 240 -3.35 6.29 9.19
CA VAL A 240 -3.67 5.21 8.26
C VAL A 240 -2.57 5.08 7.19
N THR A 241 -2.13 6.19 6.59
CA THR A 241 -1.10 6.14 5.52
C THR A 241 0.23 5.63 6.07
N VAL A 242 0.69 6.12 7.22
CA VAL A 242 1.95 5.64 7.83
C VAL A 242 1.86 4.15 8.17
N CYS A 243 0.74 3.68 8.73
CA CYS A 243 0.56 2.26 9.02
C CYS A 243 0.48 1.41 7.75
N HIS A 244 -0.19 1.88 6.69
CA HIS A 244 -0.28 1.21 5.39
C HIS A 244 1.11 0.96 4.80
N GLU A 245 1.94 2.00 4.70
CA GLU A 245 3.28 1.87 4.15
C GLU A 245 4.19 0.97 5.00
N LEU A 246 4.02 0.99 6.33
CA LEU A 246 4.78 0.10 7.21
C LEU A 246 4.33 -1.35 7.10
N ALA A 247 3.05 -1.62 6.84
CA ALA A 247 2.55 -2.97 6.60
C ALA A 247 3.18 -3.60 5.36
N HIS A 248 3.45 -2.80 4.34
CA HIS A 248 4.12 -3.25 3.13
C HIS A 248 5.54 -3.79 3.37
N MET A 249 6.18 -3.43 4.49
CA MET A 249 7.46 -4.03 4.88
C MET A 249 7.34 -5.56 5.00
N TRP A 250 6.16 -6.09 5.32
CA TRP A 250 5.85 -7.52 5.28
C TRP A 250 5.13 -7.93 4.00
N PHE A 251 4.08 -7.19 3.60
CA PHE A 251 3.22 -7.46 2.44
C PHE A 251 3.60 -6.60 1.23
N GLY A 252 4.55 -7.08 0.45
CA GLY A 252 5.12 -6.37 -0.71
C GLY A 252 6.63 -6.49 -0.72
N ASN A 253 7.26 -6.27 0.44
CA ASN A 253 8.72 -6.20 0.56
C ASN A 253 9.33 -7.54 0.97
N ILE A 254 9.03 -8.04 2.19
CA ILE A 254 9.49 -9.37 2.63
C ILE A 254 8.88 -10.45 1.74
N VAL A 255 7.57 -10.42 1.50
CA VAL A 255 6.90 -11.30 0.55
C VAL A 255 6.32 -10.45 -0.57
N THR A 256 6.88 -10.55 -1.77
CA THR A 256 6.35 -9.84 -2.94
C THR A 256 5.34 -10.71 -3.69
N ILE A 257 4.37 -10.11 -4.39
CA ILE A 257 3.56 -10.83 -5.37
C ILE A 257 4.40 -11.44 -6.50
N LYS A 258 4.00 -12.62 -6.98
CA LYS A 258 4.64 -13.26 -8.13
C LYS A 258 4.37 -12.49 -9.41
N TRP A 259 3.20 -11.89 -9.52
CA TRP A 259 2.80 -11.07 -10.65
C TRP A 259 1.65 -10.13 -10.26
N TRP A 260 1.45 -9.08 -11.05
CA TRP A 260 0.51 -7.99 -10.76
C TRP A 260 -0.96 -8.39 -10.67
N ASN A 261 -1.33 -9.59 -11.17
CA ASN A 261 -2.68 -10.14 -10.99
C ASN A 261 -3.05 -10.37 -9.52
N ASP A 262 -2.03 -10.47 -8.66
CA ASP A 262 -2.18 -10.70 -7.23
C ASP A 262 -1.90 -9.43 -6.40
N ILE A 263 -1.92 -8.23 -7.01
CA ILE A 263 -1.58 -6.95 -6.33
C ILE A 263 -2.36 -6.70 -5.04
N TRP A 264 -3.59 -7.21 -4.96
CA TRP A 264 -4.42 -7.17 -3.76
C TRP A 264 -3.77 -7.83 -2.53
N LEU A 265 -2.83 -8.78 -2.70
CA LEU A 265 -2.06 -9.36 -1.60
C LEU A 265 -1.18 -8.33 -0.92
N ASN A 266 -0.68 -7.33 -1.66
CA ASN A 266 0.03 -6.19 -1.09
C ASN A 266 -0.99 -5.18 -0.56
N GLU A 267 -1.79 -4.61 -1.46
CA GLU A 267 -2.60 -3.43 -1.17
C GLU A 267 -3.77 -3.71 -0.23
N GLY A 268 -4.45 -4.84 -0.39
CA GLY A 268 -5.56 -5.24 0.47
C GLY A 268 -5.11 -5.52 1.90
N PHE A 269 -3.97 -6.21 2.06
CA PHE A 269 -3.41 -6.46 3.39
C PHE A 269 -2.86 -5.19 4.02
N ALA A 270 -2.11 -4.37 3.29
CA ALA A 270 -1.62 -3.09 3.81
C ALA A 270 -2.79 -2.20 4.25
N THR A 271 -3.85 -2.13 3.42
CA THR A 271 -5.07 -1.38 3.75
C THR A 271 -5.71 -1.93 5.03
N TRP A 272 -6.04 -3.22 5.12
CA TRP A 272 -6.68 -3.77 6.30
C TRP A 272 -5.83 -3.64 7.58
N THR A 273 -4.55 -3.97 7.48
CA THR A 273 -3.62 -3.93 8.63
C THR A 273 -3.32 -2.52 9.10
N SER A 274 -3.46 -1.51 8.24
CA SER A 274 -3.33 -0.11 8.65
C SER A 274 -4.39 0.29 9.68
N TYR A 275 -5.64 -0.16 9.51
CA TYR A 275 -6.73 0.08 10.45
C TYR A 275 -6.56 -0.73 11.73
N ALA A 276 -6.13 -1.99 11.60
CA ALA A 276 -5.83 -2.83 12.76
C ALA A 276 -4.72 -2.21 13.64
N ALA A 277 -3.66 -1.69 13.01
CA ALA A 277 -2.58 -0.98 13.71
C ALA A 277 -3.07 0.36 14.29
N ALA A 278 -3.83 1.15 13.53
CA ALA A 278 -4.37 2.42 14.00
C ALA A 278 -5.26 2.24 15.24
N SER A 279 -6.15 1.24 15.23
CA SER A 279 -6.97 0.87 16.39
C SER A 279 -6.15 0.37 17.58
N TYR A 280 -5.02 -0.28 17.35
CA TYR A 280 -4.12 -0.67 18.44
C TYR A 280 -3.39 0.54 19.05
N ILE A 281 -2.94 1.47 18.21
CA ILE A 281 -2.23 2.69 18.63
C ILE A 281 -3.18 3.65 19.37
N PHE A 282 -4.43 3.70 18.94
CA PHE A 282 -5.49 4.55 19.48
C PHE A 282 -6.72 3.71 19.89
N PRO A 283 -6.68 3.00 21.04
CA PRO A 283 -7.71 2.04 21.43
C PRO A 283 -9.10 2.66 21.62
N ASP A 284 -9.18 3.91 22.06
CA ASP A 284 -10.46 4.62 22.31
C ASP A 284 -11.02 5.33 21.07
N SER A 285 -10.43 5.10 19.90
CA SER A 285 -10.81 5.78 18.65
C SER A 285 -11.72 4.93 17.77
N SER A 286 -12.37 5.58 16.81
CA SER A 286 -13.37 4.96 15.93
C SER A 286 -12.80 4.49 14.58
N PHE A 287 -11.53 4.05 14.50
CA PHE A 287 -10.93 3.61 13.23
C PHE A 287 -11.71 2.49 12.55
N TRP A 288 -12.27 1.52 13.28
CA TRP A 288 -13.12 0.48 12.67
C TRP A 288 -14.47 1.01 12.17
N ALA A 289 -15.05 2.02 12.81
CA ALA A 289 -16.24 2.67 12.27
C ALA A 289 -15.90 3.46 11.00
N ALA A 290 -14.75 4.13 10.97
CA ALA A 290 -14.25 4.80 9.78
C ALA A 290 -13.86 3.80 8.67
N PHE A 291 -13.40 2.60 9.00
CA PHE A 291 -13.18 1.52 8.04
C PHE A 291 -14.47 1.15 7.30
N GLN A 292 -15.59 1.06 8.02
CA GLN A 292 -16.89 0.78 7.41
C GLN A 292 -17.25 1.86 6.38
N THR A 293 -17.20 3.13 6.77
CA THR A 293 -17.63 4.24 5.89
C THR A 293 -16.62 4.59 4.79
N SER A 294 -15.32 4.43 5.05
CA SER A 294 -14.26 4.83 4.11
C SER A 294 -13.80 3.70 3.20
N MET A 295 -13.84 2.45 3.68
CA MET A 295 -13.41 1.28 2.92
C MET A 295 -14.61 0.52 2.36
N VAL A 296 -15.50 0.02 3.22
CA VAL A 296 -16.59 -0.86 2.79
C VAL A 296 -17.56 -0.14 1.86
N ASP A 297 -18.05 1.04 2.25
CA ASP A 297 -18.99 1.81 1.41
C ASP A 297 -18.36 2.20 0.07
N ARG A 298 -17.10 2.66 0.08
CA ARG A 298 -16.37 3.04 -1.14
C ARG A 298 -16.18 1.85 -2.08
N ALA A 299 -15.90 0.66 -1.53
CA ALA A 299 -15.80 -0.58 -2.27
C ALA A 299 -17.15 -0.94 -2.90
N MET A 300 -18.24 -0.91 -2.11
CA MET A 300 -19.59 -1.24 -2.57
C MET A 300 -20.06 -0.29 -3.69
N GLN A 301 -19.78 1.01 -3.57
CA GLN A 301 -20.12 2.01 -4.61
C GLN A 301 -19.44 1.75 -5.95
N LEU A 302 -18.19 1.29 -5.95
CA LEU A 302 -17.49 0.94 -7.19
C LEU A 302 -17.96 -0.42 -7.72
N ASP A 303 -18.11 -1.38 -6.80
CA ASP A 303 -18.28 -2.79 -7.13
C ASP A 303 -19.72 -3.15 -7.54
N CYS A 304 -20.67 -2.26 -7.29
CA CYS A 304 -22.03 -2.36 -7.83
C CYS A 304 -22.13 -2.01 -9.32
N LEU A 305 -21.10 -1.36 -9.89
CA LEU A 305 -21.09 -0.94 -11.29
C LEU A 305 -20.77 -2.11 -12.23
N GLU A 306 -21.37 -2.10 -13.42
CA GLU A 306 -21.10 -3.13 -14.44
C GLU A 306 -19.64 -3.10 -14.90
N SER A 307 -18.98 -1.94 -14.83
CA SER A 307 -17.56 -1.74 -15.14
C SER A 307 -16.61 -2.23 -14.04
N SER A 308 -17.11 -2.74 -12.91
CA SER A 308 -16.26 -3.33 -11.86
C SER A 308 -15.53 -4.59 -12.37
N HIS A 309 -14.55 -5.04 -11.59
CA HIS A 309 -13.77 -6.25 -11.85
C HIS A 309 -13.62 -7.12 -10.58
N PRO A 310 -13.27 -8.41 -10.72
CA PRO A 310 -12.88 -9.25 -9.58
C PRO A 310 -11.64 -8.72 -8.86
N ILE A 311 -11.42 -9.12 -7.60
CA ILE A 311 -10.16 -8.80 -6.88
C ILE A 311 -8.95 -9.40 -7.61
N GLN A 312 -9.06 -10.66 -8.05
CA GLN A 312 -8.04 -11.32 -8.86
C GLN A 312 -8.26 -10.98 -10.34
N VAL A 313 -7.49 -10.04 -10.86
CA VAL A 313 -7.56 -9.59 -12.26
C VAL A 313 -6.44 -10.20 -13.07
N THR A 314 -6.74 -10.72 -14.25
CA THR A 314 -5.67 -11.16 -15.18
C THR A 314 -4.98 -9.92 -15.75
N CYS A 315 -3.69 -9.75 -15.46
CA CYS A 315 -2.87 -8.66 -15.99
C CYS A 315 -1.85 -9.21 -16.99
N LEU A 316 -1.78 -8.69 -18.21
CA LEU A 316 -0.79 -9.13 -19.21
C LEU A 316 0.54 -8.37 -19.08
N ASP A 317 0.50 -7.11 -18.63
CA ASP A 317 1.69 -6.32 -18.36
C ASP A 317 1.52 -5.29 -17.22
N GLY A 318 2.61 -4.62 -16.86
CA GLY A 318 2.63 -3.67 -15.74
C GLY A 318 1.88 -2.35 -15.97
N ARG A 319 1.37 -2.09 -17.19
CA ARG A 319 0.50 -0.93 -17.42
C ARG A 319 -0.94 -1.26 -17.10
N GLU A 320 -1.42 -2.42 -17.53
CA GLU A 320 -2.73 -2.94 -17.11
C GLU A 320 -2.79 -3.15 -15.59
N ALA A 321 -1.64 -3.47 -14.98
CA ALA A 321 -1.53 -3.51 -13.52
C ALA A 321 -1.89 -2.17 -12.86
N PHE A 322 -1.52 -1.03 -13.47
CA PHE A 322 -1.77 0.30 -12.94
C PHE A 322 -3.27 0.61 -12.83
N ASP A 323 -4.06 0.13 -13.79
CA ASP A 323 -5.51 0.33 -13.80
C ASP A 323 -6.20 -0.40 -12.62
N ASN A 324 -5.55 -1.42 -12.06
CA ASN A 324 -6.05 -2.16 -10.91
C ASN A 324 -5.63 -1.55 -9.56
N PHE A 325 -4.89 -0.43 -9.53
CA PHE A 325 -4.63 0.31 -8.30
C PHE A 325 -5.85 1.18 -7.95
N ASP A 326 -6.95 0.52 -7.59
CA ASP A 326 -8.26 1.13 -7.42
C ASP A 326 -8.98 0.65 -6.14
N ALA A 327 -10.23 1.06 -5.94
CA ALA A 327 -10.96 0.71 -4.73
C ALA A 327 -11.29 -0.80 -4.62
N ILE A 328 -11.14 -1.60 -5.68
CA ILE A 328 -11.30 -3.06 -5.58
C ILE A 328 -10.04 -3.68 -4.96
N SER A 329 -8.84 -3.35 -5.46
CA SER A 329 -7.59 -3.90 -4.94
C SER A 329 -7.26 -3.43 -3.51
N TYR A 330 -7.69 -2.22 -3.15
CA TYR A 330 -7.51 -1.67 -1.80
C TYR A 330 -8.73 -1.99 -0.91
N ASN A 331 -9.85 -1.29 -1.14
CA ASN A 331 -10.97 -1.24 -0.22
C ASN A 331 -11.76 -2.56 -0.17
N LYS A 332 -12.16 -3.13 -1.32
CA LYS A 332 -12.90 -4.41 -1.35
C LYS A 332 -12.05 -5.53 -0.77
N SER A 333 -10.78 -5.58 -1.16
CA SER A 333 -9.82 -6.55 -0.65
C SER A 333 -9.67 -6.48 0.87
N ALA A 334 -9.53 -5.27 1.42
CA ALA A 334 -9.48 -5.06 2.87
C ALA A 334 -10.77 -5.49 3.58
N ALA A 335 -11.94 -5.16 3.03
CA ALA A 335 -13.24 -5.56 3.58
C ALA A 335 -13.40 -7.10 3.58
N VAL A 336 -12.96 -7.75 2.52
CA VAL A 336 -12.95 -9.21 2.39
C VAL A 336 -11.95 -9.86 3.37
N ILE A 337 -10.77 -9.27 3.57
CA ILE A 337 -9.82 -9.71 4.60
C ILE A 337 -10.42 -9.55 6.00
N HIS A 338 -11.09 -8.42 6.28
CA HIS A 338 -11.76 -8.20 7.56
C HIS A 338 -12.82 -9.28 7.82
N MET A 339 -13.70 -9.54 6.84
CA MET A 339 -14.69 -10.62 6.91
C MET A 339 -14.04 -11.98 7.17
N LEU A 340 -12.95 -12.31 6.49
CA LEU A 340 -12.21 -13.54 6.70
C LEU A 340 -11.64 -13.64 8.13
N THR A 341 -11.01 -12.56 8.62
CA THR A 341 -10.42 -12.54 9.97
C THR A 341 -11.46 -12.75 11.06
N THR A 342 -12.66 -12.20 10.88
CA THR A 342 -13.80 -12.40 11.77
C THR A 342 -14.33 -13.84 11.68
N HIS A 343 -14.37 -14.42 10.48
CA HIS A 343 -14.85 -15.79 10.27
C HIS A 343 -13.91 -16.85 10.88
N ILE A 344 -12.60 -16.77 10.65
CA ILE A 344 -11.65 -17.77 11.14
C ILE A 344 -11.14 -17.47 12.57
N GLY A 345 -11.36 -16.26 13.06
CA GLY A 345 -10.89 -15.76 14.34
C GLY A 345 -9.46 -15.19 14.29
N MET A 346 -9.25 -14.08 15.00
CA MET A 346 -7.99 -13.33 14.98
C MET A 346 -6.77 -14.15 15.42
N ALA A 347 -6.91 -15.02 16.43
CA ALA A 347 -5.81 -15.84 16.92
C ALA A 347 -5.30 -16.83 15.85
N ARG A 348 -6.22 -17.54 15.19
CA ARG A 348 -5.88 -18.43 14.07
C ARG A 348 -5.32 -17.63 12.90
N PHE A 349 -5.91 -16.48 12.57
CA PHE A 349 -5.39 -15.62 11.51
C PHE A 349 -3.93 -15.22 11.74
N LYS A 350 -3.56 -14.75 12.94
CA LYS A 350 -2.19 -14.38 13.31
C LYS A 350 -1.19 -15.54 13.17
N GLU A 351 -1.56 -16.71 13.68
CA GLU A 351 -0.74 -17.93 13.54
C GLU A 351 -0.48 -18.28 12.06
N ARG A 352 -1.53 -18.24 11.23
CA ARG A 352 -1.44 -18.61 9.82
C ARG A 352 -0.74 -17.56 8.98
N ILE A 353 -0.90 -16.28 9.29
CA ILE A 353 -0.22 -15.22 8.55
C ILE A 353 1.27 -15.19 8.85
N HIS A 354 1.68 -15.46 10.10
CA HIS A 354 3.09 -15.68 10.45
C HIS A 354 3.67 -16.85 9.65
N THR A 355 2.94 -17.97 9.55
CA THR A 355 3.35 -19.13 8.75
C THR A 355 3.54 -18.79 7.27
N TYR A 356 2.63 -17.99 6.69
CA TYR A 356 2.75 -17.50 5.32
C TYR A 356 4.01 -16.64 5.13
N LEU A 357 4.26 -15.68 6.02
CA LEU A 357 5.43 -14.81 5.95
C LEU A 357 6.75 -15.58 6.09
N ASP A 358 6.81 -16.56 7.00
CA ASP A 358 7.99 -17.40 7.20
C ASP A 358 8.31 -18.26 5.96
N ARG A 359 7.29 -18.92 5.39
CA ARG A 359 7.44 -19.78 4.19
C ARG A 359 7.86 -19.01 2.94
N HIS A 360 7.40 -17.78 2.77
CA HIS A 360 7.61 -17.01 1.55
C HIS A 360 8.61 -15.86 1.70
N LYS A 361 9.27 -15.74 2.86
CA LYS A 361 10.24 -14.71 3.19
C LYS A 361 11.31 -14.54 2.09
N TYR A 362 11.52 -13.31 1.63
CA TYR A 362 12.47 -12.94 0.58
C TYR A 362 12.22 -13.64 -0.77
N SER A 363 10.97 -14.03 -1.01
CA SER A 363 10.52 -14.69 -2.23
C SER A 363 9.24 -14.05 -2.74
N SER A 364 8.63 -14.70 -3.73
CA SER A 364 7.36 -14.28 -4.30
C SER A 364 6.24 -15.27 -4.02
N ALA A 365 5.01 -14.78 -3.82
CA ALA A 365 3.82 -15.58 -3.56
C ALA A 365 2.67 -15.28 -4.54
N ARG A 366 1.78 -16.24 -4.71
CA ARG A 366 0.48 -16.13 -5.41
C ARG A 366 -0.66 -16.15 -4.42
N THR A 367 -1.85 -15.77 -4.88
CA THR A 367 -3.08 -15.89 -4.07
C THR A 367 -3.30 -17.32 -3.54
N SER A 368 -3.00 -18.35 -4.33
CA SER A 368 -3.09 -19.75 -3.89
C SER A 368 -2.18 -20.09 -2.70
N ASP A 369 -1.01 -19.45 -2.62
CA ASP A 369 -0.02 -19.70 -1.57
C ASP A 369 -0.54 -19.14 -0.23
N LEU A 370 -1.17 -17.96 -0.25
CA LEU A 370 -1.86 -17.39 0.91
C LEU A 370 -2.96 -18.32 1.41
N TRP A 371 -3.86 -18.76 0.53
CA TRP A 371 -4.97 -19.63 0.92
C TRP A 371 -4.51 -20.96 1.50
N SER A 372 -3.43 -21.54 0.96
CA SER A 372 -2.83 -22.76 1.50
C SER A 372 -2.30 -22.60 2.93
N CYS A 373 -2.05 -21.37 3.38
CA CYS A 373 -1.62 -21.06 4.73
C CYS A 373 -2.80 -20.68 5.64
N LEU A 374 -3.71 -19.82 5.16
CA LEU A 374 -4.77 -19.21 5.98
C LEU A 374 -5.87 -20.17 6.40
N GLY A 375 -6.16 -21.22 5.65
CA GLY A 375 -7.29 -22.07 5.97
C GLY A 375 -7.24 -23.46 5.37
N ASP A 376 -8.26 -24.23 5.70
CA ASP A 376 -8.58 -25.50 5.09
C ASP A 376 -9.30 -25.29 3.74
N GLU A 377 -9.69 -26.38 3.09
CA GLU A 377 -10.38 -26.36 1.80
C GLU A 377 -11.65 -25.50 1.82
N ALA A 378 -12.37 -25.45 2.95
CA ALA A 378 -13.60 -24.67 3.06
C ALA A 378 -13.33 -23.16 2.97
N VAL A 379 -12.29 -22.67 3.65
CA VAL A 379 -11.86 -21.26 3.54
C VAL A 379 -11.40 -20.94 2.13
N LEU A 380 -10.63 -21.82 1.49
CA LEU A 380 -10.15 -21.60 0.12
C LEU A 380 -11.32 -21.50 -0.87
N VAL A 381 -12.27 -22.44 -0.79
CA VAL A 381 -13.45 -22.47 -1.65
C VAL A 381 -14.33 -21.24 -1.40
N MET A 382 -14.51 -20.84 -0.13
CA MET A 382 -15.22 -19.61 0.21
C MET A 382 -14.53 -18.39 -0.40
N MET A 383 -13.24 -18.22 -0.15
CA MET A 383 -12.49 -17.03 -0.57
C MET A 383 -12.36 -16.91 -2.07
N LYS A 384 -12.38 -18.02 -2.81
CA LYS A 384 -12.46 -18.02 -4.26
C LYS A 384 -13.71 -17.28 -4.74
N THR A 385 -14.88 -17.55 -4.14
CA THR A 385 -16.14 -16.85 -4.52
C THR A 385 -16.09 -15.34 -4.31
N TRP A 386 -15.30 -14.85 -3.35
CA TRP A 386 -15.15 -13.42 -3.08
C TRP A 386 -14.11 -12.72 -3.95
N THR A 387 -13.15 -13.47 -4.48
CA THR A 387 -11.97 -12.89 -5.13
C THR A 387 -11.94 -13.06 -6.64
N THR A 388 -12.62 -14.07 -7.19
CA THR A 388 -12.59 -14.37 -8.63
C THR A 388 -13.82 -13.87 -9.39
N GLN A 389 -14.76 -13.18 -8.72
CA GLN A 389 -15.91 -12.54 -9.37
C GLN A 389 -16.10 -11.10 -8.90
N LYS A 390 -16.66 -10.26 -9.77
CA LYS A 390 -17.01 -8.86 -9.45
C LYS A 390 -18.34 -8.78 -8.69
N GLY A 391 -18.55 -7.70 -7.98
CA GLY A 391 -19.75 -7.47 -7.16
C GLY A 391 -19.69 -8.19 -5.80
N TYR A 392 -20.81 -8.09 -5.10
CA TYR A 392 -21.07 -8.65 -3.78
C TYR A 392 -22.56 -9.08 -3.66
N PRO A 393 -22.92 -9.91 -2.67
CA PRO A 393 -24.31 -10.32 -2.46
C PRO A 393 -25.10 -9.29 -1.64
N TYR A 394 -26.35 -9.05 -2.01
CA TYR A 394 -27.40 -8.61 -1.10
C TYR A 394 -28.03 -9.81 -0.41
N LEU A 395 -28.30 -9.68 0.89
CA LEU A 395 -29.06 -10.67 1.64
C LEU A 395 -30.50 -10.20 1.74
N LEU A 396 -31.42 -11.03 1.28
CA LEU A 396 -32.86 -10.81 1.39
C LEU A 396 -33.39 -11.74 2.48
N ALA A 397 -34.11 -11.16 3.44
CA ALA A 397 -34.75 -11.87 4.52
C ALA A 397 -36.27 -11.73 4.36
N ASP A 398 -36.92 -12.82 3.95
CA ASP A 398 -38.35 -12.89 3.66
C ASP A 398 -39.04 -13.71 4.76
N VAL A 399 -40.16 -13.23 5.32
CA VAL A 399 -41.00 -14.03 6.23
C VAL A 399 -41.76 -15.05 5.38
N VAL A 400 -41.51 -16.34 5.60
CA VAL A 400 -42.09 -17.42 4.79
C VAL A 400 -43.25 -18.14 5.50
N ASP A 401 -43.25 -18.15 6.84
CA ASP A 401 -44.31 -18.68 7.70
C ASP A 401 -44.45 -17.79 8.96
N GLU A 402 -45.49 -17.97 9.79
CA GLU A 402 -45.79 -17.10 10.96
C GLU A 402 -44.58 -16.82 11.87
N ASP A 403 -43.72 -17.82 12.08
CA ASP A 403 -42.52 -17.72 12.93
C ASP A 403 -41.23 -18.08 12.18
N THR A 404 -41.18 -18.01 10.84
CA THR A 404 -39.98 -18.40 10.07
C THR A 404 -39.55 -17.34 9.06
N VAL A 405 -38.28 -16.96 9.14
CA VAL A 405 -37.61 -16.10 8.15
C VAL A 405 -36.69 -16.95 7.29
N SER A 406 -36.79 -16.78 5.97
CA SER A 406 -35.85 -17.34 4.99
C SER A 406 -34.87 -16.26 4.54
N ILE A 407 -33.58 -16.56 4.65
CA ILE A 407 -32.50 -15.70 4.17
C ILE A 407 -31.90 -16.30 2.91
N ARG A 408 -31.86 -15.51 1.84
CA ARG A 408 -31.24 -15.87 0.57
C ARG A 408 -30.35 -14.74 0.06
N GLN A 409 -29.49 -15.06 -0.91
CA GLN A 409 -28.59 -14.09 -1.51
C GLN A 409 -28.99 -13.76 -2.96
N VAL A 410 -28.76 -12.50 -3.35
CA VAL A 410 -28.91 -12.02 -4.73
C VAL A 410 -27.69 -11.17 -5.07
N ALA A 411 -27.08 -11.39 -6.23
CA ALA A 411 -25.94 -10.58 -6.67
C ALA A 411 -26.33 -9.12 -6.88
N VAL A 412 -25.47 -8.19 -6.49
CA VAL A 412 -25.59 -6.77 -6.88
C VAL A 412 -25.46 -6.62 -8.41
N GLY A 413 -26.26 -5.71 -8.98
CA GLY A 413 -26.37 -5.50 -10.42
C GLY A 413 -27.54 -6.28 -11.04
N ASN A 414 -27.62 -6.29 -12.38
CA ASN A 414 -28.78 -6.77 -13.11
C ASN A 414 -29.14 -8.23 -12.76
N SER A 415 -30.43 -8.52 -12.60
CA SER A 415 -31.02 -9.73 -11.98
C SER A 415 -30.76 -11.07 -12.70
N ASN A 416 -29.95 -11.06 -13.78
CA ASN A 416 -29.67 -12.21 -14.63
C ASN A 416 -28.30 -12.87 -14.37
N THR A 417 -27.58 -12.49 -13.30
CA THR A 417 -26.26 -13.09 -13.04
C THR A 417 -26.35 -14.23 -12.04
N GLU A 418 -25.96 -15.44 -12.46
CA GLU A 418 -25.78 -16.66 -11.64
C GLU A 418 -24.67 -16.55 -10.57
N ARG A 419 -24.17 -15.33 -10.31
CA ARG A 419 -23.12 -15.07 -9.33
C ARG A 419 -23.67 -15.32 -7.93
N GLN A 420 -22.95 -16.15 -7.19
CA GLN A 420 -23.27 -16.53 -5.82
C GLN A 420 -21.98 -16.59 -5.01
N TRP A 421 -22.10 -16.35 -3.72
CA TRP A 421 -20.99 -16.36 -2.76
C TRP A 421 -21.23 -17.41 -1.70
N ILE A 422 -20.15 -17.88 -1.10
CA ILE A 422 -20.22 -18.55 0.20
C ILE A 422 -20.10 -17.44 1.24
N VAL A 423 -21.21 -17.12 1.90
CA VAL A 423 -21.27 -15.96 2.82
C VAL A 423 -21.14 -16.45 4.26
N PRO A 424 -20.11 -16.02 5.02
CA PRO A 424 -20.03 -16.29 6.46
C PRO A 424 -21.04 -15.41 7.21
N LEU A 425 -22.30 -15.83 7.16
CA LEU A 425 -23.44 -15.09 7.68
C LEU A 425 -23.35 -14.95 9.21
N ARG A 426 -23.42 -13.71 9.68
CA ARG A 426 -23.56 -13.37 11.10
C ARG A 426 -24.90 -12.66 11.32
N TYR A 427 -25.57 -13.00 12.40
CA TYR A 427 -26.85 -12.38 12.75
C TYR A 427 -27.05 -12.36 14.26
N ARG A 428 -27.84 -11.40 14.75
CA ARG A 428 -28.35 -11.37 16.12
C ARG A 428 -29.86 -11.30 16.10
N ILE A 429 -30.49 -11.94 17.07
CA ILE A 429 -31.92 -11.81 17.35
C ILE A 429 -32.05 -10.97 18.62
N ILE A 430 -32.78 -9.87 18.53
CA ILE A 430 -33.08 -8.99 19.66
C ILE A 430 -34.51 -9.31 20.07
N SER A 431 -34.67 -9.95 21.24
CA SER A 431 -36.00 -10.31 21.70
C SER A 431 -36.70 -9.14 22.39
N ASN A 432 -37.99 -8.95 22.10
CA ASN A 432 -38.79 -7.91 22.76
C ASN A 432 -38.90 -8.11 24.27
N ASN A 433 -38.75 -9.34 24.75
CA ASN A 433 -38.93 -9.69 26.16
C ASN A 433 -37.61 -9.72 26.96
N SER A 434 -36.46 -9.46 26.33
CA SER A 434 -35.17 -9.39 27.05
C SER A 434 -34.12 -8.55 26.33
N ASN A 435 -33.32 -7.77 27.07
CA ASN A 435 -32.14 -7.08 26.52
C ASN A 435 -30.95 -8.03 26.22
N LYS A 436 -31.12 -9.35 26.35
CA LYS A 436 -30.08 -10.32 26.00
C LYS A 436 -30.10 -10.57 24.50
N HIS A 437 -28.93 -10.44 23.89
CA HIS A 437 -28.72 -10.78 22.48
C HIS A 437 -27.41 -11.57 22.34
N THR A 438 -27.44 -12.61 21.52
CA THR A 438 -26.27 -13.41 21.17
C THR A 438 -26.04 -13.27 19.67
N ILE A 439 -24.78 -13.14 19.26
CA ILE A 439 -24.40 -13.17 17.86
C ILE A 439 -24.21 -14.62 17.45
N HIS A 440 -24.96 -15.03 16.42
CA HIS A 440 -24.86 -16.33 15.79
C HIS A 440 -24.04 -16.24 14.50
N SER A 441 -23.44 -17.35 14.09
CA SER A 441 -22.68 -17.46 12.85
C SER A 441 -23.04 -18.75 12.13
N THR A 442 -23.22 -18.68 10.83
CA THR A 442 -23.47 -19.81 9.93
C THR A 442 -22.84 -19.53 8.56
N THR A 443 -22.95 -20.47 7.63
CA THR A 443 -22.50 -20.27 6.24
C THR A 443 -23.69 -20.38 5.30
N LEU A 444 -23.97 -19.32 4.55
CA LEU A 444 -24.97 -19.34 3.48
C LEU A 444 -24.27 -19.80 2.19
N LEU A 445 -24.71 -20.96 1.67
CA LEU A 445 -24.13 -21.55 0.46
C LEU A 445 -24.78 -20.97 -0.81
N PRO A 446 -24.09 -21.06 -1.96
CA PRO A 446 -24.68 -20.73 -3.26
C PRO A 446 -25.99 -21.46 -3.52
N ASN A 447 -26.98 -20.76 -4.07
CA ASN A 447 -28.30 -21.32 -4.45
C ASN A 447 -29.04 -22.01 -3.29
N SER A 448 -28.75 -21.60 -2.05
CA SER A 448 -29.40 -22.11 -0.85
C SER A 448 -30.14 -21.01 -0.10
N GLU A 449 -31.07 -21.44 0.76
CA GLU A 449 -31.76 -20.59 1.71
C GLU A 449 -31.40 -21.01 3.13
N PHE A 450 -31.18 -20.06 4.02
CA PHE A 450 -31.04 -20.30 5.45
C PHE A 450 -32.32 -19.90 6.16
N LYS A 451 -33.03 -20.89 6.71
CA LYS A 451 -34.27 -20.68 7.46
C LYS A 451 -33.98 -20.60 8.95
N LEU A 452 -34.57 -19.62 9.61
CA LEU A 452 -34.48 -19.43 11.05
C LEU A 452 -35.86 -19.16 11.65
N ALA A 453 -36.10 -19.71 12.83
CA ALA A 453 -37.29 -19.38 13.61
C ALA A 453 -37.12 -17.99 14.25
N LEU A 454 -38.13 -17.14 14.13
CA LEU A 454 -38.17 -15.78 14.68
C LEU A 454 -39.54 -15.54 15.28
N SER A 455 -39.61 -15.35 16.61
CA SER A 455 -40.87 -15.10 17.30
C SER A 455 -41.47 -13.76 16.89
N SER A 456 -42.80 -13.68 16.88
CA SER A 456 -43.50 -12.41 16.65
C SER A 456 -43.00 -11.29 17.58
N GLY A 457 -42.56 -10.19 16.97
CA GLY A 457 -42.01 -9.02 17.63
C GLY A 457 -40.49 -9.01 17.80
N ASP A 458 -39.80 -10.15 17.68
CA ASP A 458 -38.34 -10.17 17.74
C ASP A 458 -37.73 -9.51 16.49
N VAL A 459 -36.59 -8.82 16.66
CA VAL A 459 -35.89 -8.15 15.55
C VAL A 459 -34.68 -8.96 15.12
N LEU A 460 -34.64 -9.36 13.86
CA LEU A 460 -33.48 -9.98 13.23
C LEU A 460 -32.56 -8.89 12.66
N HIS A 461 -31.31 -8.86 13.12
CA HIS A 461 -30.28 -7.97 12.61
C HIS A 461 -29.16 -8.77 11.95
N LEU A 462 -29.04 -8.67 10.63
CA LEU A 462 -27.98 -9.30 9.84
C LEU A 462 -26.72 -8.43 9.87
N ASN A 463 -25.56 -9.08 9.85
CA ASN A 463 -24.25 -8.44 9.90
C ASN A 463 -24.10 -7.44 11.07
N PRO A 464 -24.29 -7.88 12.32
CA PRO A 464 -24.45 -6.99 13.46
C PRO A 464 -23.20 -6.20 13.86
N ASP A 465 -22.05 -6.50 13.25
CA ASP A 465 -20.77 -5.88 13.55
C ASP A 465 -20.47 -4.65 12.64
N THR A 466 -21.37 -4.31 11.70
CA THR A 466 -21.17 -3.26 10.68
C THR A 466 -22.03 -2.02 10.83
N THR A 467 -22.83 -1.91 11.90
CA THR A 467 -23.81 -0.82 12.11
C THR A 467 -23.98 -0.42 13.57
#